data_AF-A0A8T5I950-F1
#
_entry.id   AF-A0A8T5I950-F1
#
_cell.length_a   1.000
_cell.length_b   1.000
_cell.length_c   1.000
_cell.angle_alpha   90.00
_cell.angle_beta   90.00
_cell.angle_gamma   90.00
#
_symmetry.space_group_name_H-M   'P 1'
#
loop_
_entity.id
_entity.type
_entity.pdbx_description
1 polymer ?
#
loop_
_entity_poly.entity_id
_entity_poly.type
_entity_poly.pdbx_seq_one_letter_code
_entity_poly.pdbx_strand_id
1 'polypeptide(L)' 'MEIAIVGSLDFTLGFQLAGVLRLHNPANLNELTSTMKSLLNEKEVGVVVIDNSDLLQLPERLR' A
#
# COMPACT_ATOMS: atom_id res chain seq x y z
N MET A 1 -3.96 -12.69 8.75
CA MET A 1 -2.69 -12.61 8.02
C MET A 1 -3.04 -12.34 6.57
N GLU A 2 -3.26 -11.08 6.25
CA GLU A 2 -3.70 -10.59 4.95
C GLU A 2 -2.56 -9.87 4.23
N ILE A 3 -2.69 -9.72 2.91
CA ILE A 3 -1.78 -8.94 2.08
C ILE A 3 -2.49 -7.64 1.72
N ALA A 4 -1.85 -6.51 2.00
CA ALA A 4 -2.31 -5.19 1.57
C ALA A 4 -1.48 -4.73 0.37
N ILE A 5 -2.13 -4.20 -0.65
CA ILE A 5 -1.47 -3.62 -1.82
C ILE A 5 -1.73 -2.12 -1.83
N VAL A 6 -0.66 -1.34 -1.96
CA VAL A 6 -0.70 0.11 -2.01
C VAL A 6 -0.05 0.58 -3.31
N GLY A 7 -0.77 1.34 -4.13
CA GLY A 7 -0.21 1.88 -5.37
C GLY A 7 -1.27 2.48 -6.29
N SER A 8 -0.88 2.80 -7.51
CA SER A 8 -1.80 3.31 -8.53
C SER A 8 -2.92 2.33 -8.86
N LEU A 9 -4.01 2.83 -9.44
CA LEU A 9 -5.13 1.98 -9.85
C LEU A 9 -4.65 0.86 -10.78
N ASP A 10 -3.87 1.22 -11.80
CA ASP A 10 -3.29 0.28 -12.77
C ASP A 10 -2.46 -0.84 -12.11
N PHE A 11 -1.71 -0.50 -11.06
CA PHE A 11 -0.94 -1.47 -10.30
C PHE A 11 -1.85 -2.43 -9.52
N THR A 12 -2.86 -1.90 -8.84
CA THR A 12 -3.78 -2.71 -8.00
C THR A 12 -4.77 -3.56 -8.79
N LEU A 13 -5.06 -3.22 -10.05
CA LEU A 13 -6.04 -3.93 -10.90
C LEU A 13 -5.71 -5.43 -11.02
N GLY A 14 -4.44 -5.78 -11.21
CA GLY A 14 -4.02 -7.19 -11.30
C GLY A 14 -4.32 -7.98 -10.02
N PHE A 15 -4.13 -7.34 -8.85
CA PHE A 15 -4.40 -7.95 -7.56
C PHE A 15 -5.90 -8.04 -7.26
N GLN A 16 -6.68 -7.06 -7.72
CA GLN A 16 -8.14 -7.10 -7.63
C GLN A 16 -8.71 -8.29 -8.40
N LEU A 17 -8.21 -8.53 -9.61
CA LEU A 17 -8.61 -9.68 -10.43
C LEU A 17 -8.16 -11.02 -9.82
N ALA A 18 -7.06 -11.02 -9.08
CA ALA A 18 -6.59 -12.18 -8.32
C ALA A 18 -7.37 -12.41 -7.00
N GLY A 19 -8.35 -11.56 -6.67
CA GLY A 19 -9.19 -11.70 -5.49
C GLY A 19 -8.61 -11.11 -4.21
N VAL A 20 -7.62 -10.21 -4.30
CA VAL A 20 -7.13 -9.50 -3.12
C VAL A 20 -8.06 -8.35 -2.76
N LEU A 21 -8.48 -8.30 -1.49
CA LEU A 21 -9.51 -7.38 -0.99
C LEU A 21 -8.94 -6.08 -0.40
N ARG A 22 -7.69 -6.10 0.08
CA ARG A 22 -7.04 -4.94 0.73
C ARG A 22 -6.21 -4.16 -0.29
N LEU A 23 -6.90 -3.32 -1.06
CA LEU A 23 -6.31 -2.46 -2.08
C LEU A 23 -6.41 -1.00 -1.62
N HIS A 24 -5.32 -0.26 -1.72
CA HIS A 24 -5.27 1.15 -1.41
C HIS A 24 -4.67 1.93 -2.57
N ASN A 25 -5.40 2.93 -3.04
CA ASN A 25 -5.02 3.78 -4.16
C ASN A 25 -4.85 5.24 -3.73
N PRO A 26 -3.77 5.58 -3.02
CA PRO A 26 -3.54 6.95 -2.60
C PRO A 26 -3.30 7.86 -3.81
N ALA A 27 -3.95 9.03 -3.84
CA ALA A 27 -3.82 9.99 -4.94
C ALA A 27 -2.61 10.91 -4.79
N ASN A 28 -2.04 11.02 -3.58
CA ASN A 28 -0.93 11.91 -3.27
C ASN A 28 -0.01 11.34 -2.17
N LEU A 29 1.18 11.90 -2.03
CA LEU A 29 2.21 11.45 -1.08
C LEU A 29 1.76 11.53 0.40
N ASN A 30 0.93 12.53 0.74
CA ASN A 30 0.40 12.68 2.10
C ASN A 30 -0.56 11.53 2.44
N GLU A 31 -1.42 11.19 1.48
CA GLU A 31 -2.35 10.07 1.60
C GLU A 31 -1.58 8.74 1.64
N LEU A 32 -0.60 8.55 0.77
CA LEU A 32 0.30 7.38 0.79
C LEU A 32 0.93 7.19 2.19
N THR A 33 1.47 8.26 2.75
CA THR A 33 2.07 8.25 4.10
C THR A 33 1.06 7.89 5.18
N SER A 34 -0.17 8.42 5.07
CA SER A 34 -1.25 8.15 6.02
C SER A 34 -1.73 6.69 5.94
N THR A 35 -1.90 6.18 4.72
CA THR A 35 -2.27 4.79 4.45
C THR A 35 -1.21 3.84 4.99
N MET A 36 0.08 4.10 4.71
CA MET A 36 1.18 3.28 5.22
C MET A 36 1.21 3.25 6.76
N LYS A 37 1.04 4.41 7.42
CA LYS A 37 0.93 4.47 8.88
C LYS A 37 -0.27 3.69 9.42
N SER A 38 -1.39 3.70 8.71
CA SER A 38 -2.60 2.96 9.10
C SER A 38 -2.35 1.46 8.99
N LEU A 39 -1.76 1.01 7.88
CA LEU A 39 -1.42 -0.40 7.64
C LEU A 39 -0.41 -0.94 8.65
N LEU A 40 0.58 -0.14 9.07
CA LEU A 40 1.54 -0.52 10.11
C LEU A 40 0.89 -0.75 11.49
N ASN A 41 -0.25 -0.13 11.75
CA ASN A 41 -1.01 -0.33 12.99
C ASN A 41 -1.99 -1.51 12.91
N GLU A 42 -2.25 -2.06 11.72
CA GLU A 42 -3.15 -3.18 11.53
C GLU A 42 -2.44 -4.52 11.79
N LYS A 43 -2.82 -5.20 12.88
CA LYS A 43 -2.25 -6.51 13.24
C LYS A 43 -2.63 -7.65 12.29
N GLU A 44 -3.64 -7.45 11.46
CA GLU A 44 -4.12 -8.47 10.51
C GLU A 44 -3.29 -8.50 9.22
N VAL A 45 -2.65 -7.39 8.87
CA VAL A 45 -1.81 -7.24 7.68
C VAL A 45 -0.43 -7.82 7.96
N GLY A 46 -0.08 -8.89 7.26
CA GLY A 46 1.21 -9.56 7.39
C GLY A 46 2.23 -9.11 6.33
N VAL A 47 1.75 -8.67 5.17
CA VAL A 47 2.59 -8.26 4.03
C VAL A 47 1.99 -7.02 3.38
N VAL A 48 2.81 -6.02 3.13
CA VAL A 48 2.45 -4.83 2.33
C VAL A 48 3.24 -4.86 1.03
N VAL A 49 2.54 -4.77 -0.09
CA VAL A 49 3.13 -4.67 -1.43
C VAL A 49 2.96 -3.23 -1.91
N ILE A 50 4.05 -2.59 -2.28
CA ILE A 50 4.10 -1.21 -2.77
C ILE A 50 5.03 -1.10 -3.97
N ASP A 51 4.77 -0.17 -4.88
CA ASP A 51 5.72 0.13 -5.96
C ASP A 51 7.00 0.75 -5.39
N ASN A 52 8.14 0.38 -5.99
CA ASN A 52 9.43 0.93 -5.61
C ASN A 52 9.49 2.46 -5.83
N SER A 53 8.82 3.00 -6.86
CA SER A 53 8.76 4.45 -7.07
C SER A 53 8.11 5.19 -5.90
N ASP A 54 7.06 4.59 -5.33
CA ASP A 54 6.29 5.17 -4.23
C ASP A 54 7.04 5.03 -2.91
N LEU A 55 7.71 3.89 -2.70
CA LEU A 55 8.65 3.69 -1.59
C LEU A 55 9.77 4.73 -1.60
N LEU A 56 10.23 5.15 -2.78
CA LEU A 56 11.26 6.17 -2.89
C LEU A 56 10.76 7.59 -2.57
N GLN A 57 9.46 7.84 -2.56
CA GLN A 57 8.92 9.14 -2.18
C GLN A 57 8.66 9.24 -0.67
N LEU A 58 8.61 8.11 0.03
CA LEU A 58 8.38 8.07 1.47
C LEU A 58 9.58 8.61 2.27
N PRO A 59 9.34 9.24 3.43
CA PRO A 59 10.39 9.66 4.34
C PRO A 59 11.26 8.47 4.80
N GLU A 60 12.54 8.70 5.11
CA GLU A 60 13.48 7.64 5.54
C GLU A 60 12.99 6.79 6.72
N ARG A 61 12.13 7.31 7.59
CA ARG A 61 11.58 6.53 8.72
C ARG A 61 10.55 5.47 8.31
N LEU A 62 10.03 5.56 7.08
CA LEU A 62 9.02 4.67 6.50
C LEU A 62 9.58 3.83 5.34
N ARG A 63 10.82 4.10 4.91
CA ARG A 63 11.61 3.23 4.04
C ARG A 63 12.29 2.15 4.89
#